data_AF-A0A944TZL4-F1
#
_entry.id   AF-A0A944TZL4-F1
#
_cell.length_a   1.000
_cell.length_b   1.000
_cell.length_c   1.000
_cell.angle_alpha   90.00
_cell.angle_beta   90.00
_cell.angle_gamma   90.00
#
_symmetry.space_group_name_H-M   'P 1'
#
loop_
_entity.id
_entity.type
_entity.pdbx_description
1 polymer ?
#
loop_
_entity_poly.entity_id
_entity_poly.type
_entity_poly.pdbx_seq_one_letter_code
_entity_poly.pdbx_strand_id
1 'polypeptide(L)'
;MNMLTPNHKTDFDRDGYIIIRQLFSTEETRLLGETAHHDNAMDQASSTMDDGKGNNVRLALWNHPGDGVYGMFARCHRVVDTVEALLADEVYHYHSKMILKDARVGGAWAWHQDYGYWYQNGVLFPDLCSVMIAVDQATLENGCLQVLKGSHKMGRINHVLSGEQAGADLERVE
;
A
#
# COMPACT_ATOMS: atom_id res chain seq x y z
N MET A 1 17.72 -6.53 -9.05
CA MET A 1 18.67 -6.61 -7.93
C MET A 1 17.84 -6.74 -6.68
N ASN A 2 17.86 -7.91 -6.05
CA ASN A 2 17.18 -8.16 -4.79
C ASN A 2 17.79 -7.28 -3.66
N MET A 3 16.93 -6.65 -2.85
CA MET A 3 17.28 -5.70 -1.78
C MET A 3 17.15 -6.28 -0.36
N LEU A 4 16.90 -7.59 -0.23
CA LEU A 4 16.75 -8.24 1.06
C LEU A 4 18.09 -8.38 1.80
N THR A 5 18.06 -8.16 3.12
CA THR A 5 19.13 -8.58 4.03
C THR A 5 18.83 -9.97 4.58
N PRO A 6 19.79 -10.69 5.19
CA PRO A 6 19.58 -12.05 5.67
C PRO A 6 18.40 -12.21 6.64
N ASN A 7 18.09 -11.18 7.43
CA ASN A 7 17.01 -11.24 8.42
C ASN A 7 15.64 -10.86 7.84
N HIS A 8 15.59 -10.18 6.69
CA HIS A 8 14.33 -9.64 6.17
C HIS A 8 13.28 -10.73 5.92
N LYS A 9 13.67 -11.90 5.39
CA LYS A 9 12.70 -12.98 5.17
C LYS A 9 12.10 -13.47 6.49
N THR A 10 12.95 -13.72 7.49
CA THR A 10 12.53 -14.14 8.83
C THR A 10 11.65 -13.09 9.49
N ASP A 11 12.00 -11.81 9.38
CA ASP A 11 11.22 -10.71 9.95
C ASP A 11 9.87 -10.57 9.23
N PHE A 12 9.84 -10.68 7.90
CA PHE A 12 8.59 -10.67 7.11
C PHE A 12 7.67 -11.83 7.52
N ASP A 13 8.19 -13.04 7.65
CA ASP A 13 7.41 -14.22 8.05
C ASP A 13 6.93 -14.11 9.51
N ARG A 14 7.74 -13.51 10.39
CA ARG A 14 7.39 -13.30 11.80
C ARG A 14 6.32 -12.22 11.95
N ASP A 15 6.50 -11.08 11.28
CA ASP A 15 5.86 -9.80 11.59
C ASP A 15 4.82 -9.35 10.54
N GLY A 16 4.88 -9.91 9.34
CA GLY A 16 3.98 -9.60 8.23
C GLY A 16 4.41 -8.40 7.39
N TYR A 17 5.53 -7.76 7.75
CA TYR A 17 6.09 -6.64 7.00
C TYR A 17 7.59 -6.49 7.27
N ILE A 18 8.26 -5.76 6.37
CA ILE A 18 9.63 -5.28 6.55
C ILE A 18 9.74 -3.85 6.04
N ILE A 19 10.79 -3.13 6.48
CA ILE A 19 11.10 -1.79 5.99
C ILE A 19 12.45 -1.82 5.30
N ILE A 20 12.46 -1.58 3.99
CA ILE A 20 13.69 -1.44 3.22
C ILE A 20 13.99 0.05 3.09
N ARG A 21 14.96 0.53 3.87
CA ARG A 21 15.43 1.90 3.78
C ARG A 21 16.27 2.08 2.51
N GLN A 22 16.16 3.26 1.90
CA GLN A 22 16.90 3.61 0.69
C GLN A 22 16.67 2.61 -0.47
N LEU A 23 15.46 2.04 -0.55
CA LEU A 23 15.05 1.26 -1.74
C LEU A 23 15.22 2.11 -3.01
N PHE A 24 14.87 3.40 -2.91
CA PHE A 24 15.13 4.43 -3.90
C PHE A 24 16.02 5.52 -3.30
N SER A 25 16.81 6.16 -4.15
CA SER A 25 17.60 7.33 -3.79
C SER A 25 16.72 8.54 -3.56
N THR A 26 17.24 9.55 -2.87
CA THR A 26 16.54 10.82 -2.64
C THR A 26 16.10 11.48 -3.95
N GLU A 27 16.92 11.39 -4.99
CA GLU A 27 16.63 11.98 -6.30
C GLU A 27 15.49 11.26 -7.01
N GLU A 28 15.48 9.93 -6.97
CA GLU A 28 14.38 9.12 -7.52
C GLU A 28 13.07 9.43 -6.81
N THR A 29 13.07 9.46 -5.48
CA THR A 29 11.87 9.79 -4.70
C THR A 29 11.42 11.23 -4.94
N ARG A 30 12.35 12.18 -5.11
CA ARG A 30 12.03 13.57 -5.47
C ARG A 30 11.30 13.65 -6.82
N LEU A 31 11.80 12.94 -7.84
CA LEU A 31 11.14 12.88 -9.16
C LEU A 31 9.75 12.25 -9.09
N LEU A 32 9.59 11.20 -8.30
CA LEU A 32 8.29 10.58 -8.06
C LEU A 32 7.32 11.57 -7.39
N GLY A 33 7.78 12.29 -6.36
CA GLY A 33 6.99 13.31 -5.67
C GLY A 33 6.63 14.50 -6.56
N GLU A 34 7.57 15.03 -7.34
CA GLU A 34 7.29 16.10 -8.29
C GLU A 34 6.30 15.67 -9.37
N THR A 35 6.41 14.43 -9.87
CA THR A 35 5.42 13.94 -10.82
C THR A 35 4.05 13.84 -10.19
N ALA A 36 3.95 13.29 -8.98
CA ALA A 36 2.69 13.20 -8.23
C ALA A 36 2.03 14.56 -8.00
N HIS A 37 2.81 15.59 -7.63
CA HIS A 37 2.28 16.93 -7.40
C HIS A 37 1.82 17.68 -8.66
N HIS A 38 2.31 17.29 -9.84
CA HIS A 38 1.94 17.91 -11.11
C HIS A 38 0.97 17.04 -11.95
N ASP A 39 0.57 15.88 -11.43
CA ASP A 39 -0.30 14.94 -12.13
C ASP A 39 -1.78 15.28 -11.93
N ASN A 40 -2.23 16.30 -12.66
CA ASN A 40 -3.63 16.71 -12.69
C ASN A 40 -4.58 15.58 -13.11
N ALA A 41 -4.10 14.59 -13.88
CA ALA A 41 -4.92 13.47 -14.32
C ALA A 41 -5.16 12.49 -13.17
N MET A 42 -4.13 12.20 -12.36
CA MET A 42 -4.26 11.42 -11.13
C MET A 42 -5.24 12.10 -10.14
N ASP A 43 -5.12 13.40 -9.97
CA ASP A 43 -6.01 14.17 -9.10
C ASP A 43 -7.47 14.07 -9.56
N GLN A 44 -7.73 14.21 -10.86
CA GLN A 44 -9.07 14.08 -11.44
C GLN A 44 -9.61 12.64 -11.39
N ALA A 45 -8.73 11.64 -11.46
CA ALA A 45 -9.09 10.23 -11.37
C ALA A 45 -9.26 9.75 -9.92
N SER A 46 -8.87 10.56 -8.93
CA SER A 46 -9.00 10.21 -7.52
C SER A 46 -10.46 10.19 -7.08
N SER A 47 -10.81 9.16 -6.30
CA SER A 47 -12.10 9.07 -5.61
C SER A 47 -11.95 9.53 -4.17
N THR A 48 -12.97 10.20 -3.65
CA THR A 48 -13.07 10.60 -2.25
C THR A 48 -13.88 9.54 -1.49
N MET A 49 -13.42 9.16 -0.30
CA MET A 49 -14.14 8.25 0.60
C MET A 49 -14.28 8.90 1.99
N ASP A 50 -15.50 8.87 2.52
CA ASP A 50 -15.81 9.31 3.89
C ASP A 50 -15.20 8.34 4.94
N ASP A 51 -14.56 8.88 5.97
CA ASP A 51 -13.90 8.10 7.04
C ASP A 51 -14.80 7.69 8.21
N GLY A 52 -16.09 7.99 8.14
CA GLY A 52 -17.09 7.78 9.19
C GLY A 52 -17.00 8.79 10.34
N LYS A 53 -16.06 9.73 10.29
CA LYS A 53 -15.80 10.76 11.33
C LYS A 53 -15.88 12.18 10.78
N GLY A 54 -16.36 12.34 9.54
CA GLY A 54 -16.57 13.63 8.89
C GLY A 54 -15.34 14.17 8.16
N ASN A 55 -14.30 13.36 7.96
CA ASN A 55 -13.19 13.69 7.06
C ASN A 55 -13.20 12.79 5.82
N ASN A 56 -12.39 13.19 4.84
CA ASN A 56 -12.32 12.54 3.54
C ASN A 56 -10.91 12.02 3.27
N VAL A 57 -10.82 10.88 2.60
CA VAL A 57 -9.56 10.34 2.08
C VAL A 57 -9.64 10.24 0.56
N ARG A 58 -8.56 10.61 -0.12
CA ARG A 58 -8.48 10.56 -1.59
C ARG A 58 -7.60 9.40 -2.04
N LEU A 59 -8.07 8.65 -3.02
CA LEU A 59 -7.41 7.49 -3.58
C LEU A 59 -7.54 7.48 -5.10
N ALA A 60 -6.42 7.39 -5.81
CA ALA A 60 -6.41 6.95 -7.20
C ALA A 60 -5.97 5.48 -7.24
N LEU A 61 -6.69 4.63 -7.98
CA LEU A 61 -6.40 3.21 -8.13
C LEU A 61 -6.49 2.80 -9.60
N TRP A 62 -5.54 1.98 -10.05
CA TRP A 62 -5.49 1.51 -11.42
C TRP A 62 -4.81 0.13 -11.51
N ASN A 63 -5.19 -0.67 -12.50
CA ASN A 63 -4.82 -2.09 -12.59
C ASN A 63 -3.75 -2.40 -13.66
N HIS A 64 -3.11 -1.37 -14.22
CA HIS A 64 -2.07 -1.53 -15.21
C HIS A 64 -0.89 -0.62 -14.90
N PRO A 65 0.35 -1.09 -14.95
CA PRO A 65 1.44 -0.28 -14.41
C PRO A 65 1.81 0.87 -15.37
N GLY A 66 1.59 0.72 -16.68
CA GLY A 66 1.80 1.78 -17.69
C GLY A 66 3.28 2.16 -17.90
N ASP A 67 3.56 3.10 -18.81
CA ASP A 67 4.94 3.48 -19.17
C ASP A 67 5.41 4.79 -18.52
N GLY A 68 4.60 5.36 -17.64
CA GLY A 68 4.98 6.53 -16.83
C GLY A 68 5.83 6.16 -15.60
N VAL A 69 6.20 7.19 -14.81
CA VAL A 69 7.07 7.03 -13.64
C VAL A 69 6.56 5.99 -12.63
N TYR A 70 5.25 5.97 -12.33
CA TYR A 70 4.68 5.02 -11.37
C TYR A 70 4.86 3.58 -11.85
N GLY A 71 4.66 3.34 -13.14
CA GLY A 71 4.85 2.06 -13.78
C GLY A 71 6.29 1.59 -13.75
N MET A 72 7.23 2.50 -13.99
CA MET A 72 8.66 2.22 -13.91
C MET A 72 9.08 1.84 -12.49
N PHE A 73 8.60 2.56 -11.47
CA PHE A 73 8.87 2.22 -10.07
C PHE A 73 8.27 0.85 -9.70
N ALA A 74 7.01 0.60 -10.07
CA ALA A 74 6.30 -0.64 -9.75
C ALA A 74 6.93 -1.89 -10.39
N ARG A 75 7.57 -1.75 -11.56
CA ARG A 75 8.15 -2.86 -12.33
C ARG A 75 9.68 -2.92 -12.30
N CYS A 76 10.35 -2.05 -11.57
CA CYS A 76 11.82 -2.06 -11.56
C CYS A 76 12.37 -3.31 -10.86
N HIS A 77 13.55 -3.76 -11.28
CA HIS A 77 14.25 -4.92 -10.70
C HIS A 77 14.54 -4.83 -9.19
N ARG A 78 14.49 -3.64 -8.58
CA ARG A 78 14.62 -3.54 -7.11
C ARG A 78 13.34 -3.97 -6.42
N VAL A 79 12.18 -3.73 -7.03
CA VAL A 79 10.88 -4.13 -6.49
C VAL A 79 10.59 -5.58 -6.86
N VAL A 80 10.61 -5.92 -8.15
CA VAL A 80 10.22 -7.25 -8.65
C VAL A 80 11.08 -8.34 -8.00
N ASP A 81 12.40 -8.31 -8.21
CA ASP A 81 13.30 -9.33 -7.67
C ASP A 81 13.25 -9.45 -6.13
N THR A 82 12.90 -8.37 -5.42
CA THR A 82 12.74 -8.37 -3.95
C THR A 82 11.44 -9.07 -3.54
N VAL A 83 10.34 -8.79 -4.24
CA VAL A 83 9.04 -9.41 -3.94
C VAL A 83 9.05 -10.88 -4.34
N GLU A 84 9.64 -11.25 -5.49
CA GLU A 84 9.84 -12.65 -5.87
C GLU A 84 10.62 -13.42 -4.81
N ALA A 85 11.69 -12.82 -4.25
CA ALA A 85 12.45 -13.45 -3.17
C ALA A 85 11.65 -13.58 -1.86
N LEU A 86 10.71 -12.66 -1.58
CA LEU A 86 9.84 -12.73 -0.39
C LEU A 86 8.74 -13.79 -0.54
N LEU A 87 8.11 -13.85 -1.72
CA LEU A 87 7.02 -14.80 -2.01
C LEU A 87 7.53 -16.17 -2.45
N ALA A 88 8.80 -16.27 -2.82
CA ALA A 88 9.45 -17.47 -3.36
C ALA A 88 8.78 -17.99 -4.64
N ASP A 89 8.27 -17.08 -5.47
CA ASP A 89 7.61 -17.37 -6.75
C ASP A 89 7.75 -16.18 -7.71
N GLU A 90 7.46 -16.38 -8.99
CA GLU A 90 7.32 -15.30 -9.97
C GLU A 90 6.16 -14.37 -9.59
N VAL A 91 6.31 -13.08 -9.87
CA VAL A 91 5.29 -12.08 -9.51
C VAL A 91 4.86 -11.25 -10.71
N TYR A 92 3.62 -10.79 -10.66
CA TYR A 92 3.08 -9.84 -11.62
C TYR A 92 2.40 -8.67 -10.91
N HIS A 93 2.23 -7.56 -11.63
CA HIS A 93 1.54 -6.39 -11.10
C HIS A 93 0.03 -6.64 -11.05
N TYR A 94 -0.56 -6.56 -9.86
CA TYR A 94 -2.01 -6.69 -9.67
C TYR A 94 -2.72 -5.33 -9.80
N HIS A 95 -2.32 -4.36 -8.99
CA HIS A 95 -2.77 -2.98 -9.10
C HIS A 95 -1.78 -2.01 -8.45
N SER A 96 -1.96 -0.73 -8.73
CA SER A 96 -1.32 0.36 -8.04
C SER A 96 -2.36 1.30 -7.47
N LYS A 97 -2.02 1.93 -6.35
CA LYS A 97 -2.84 2.97 -5.74
C LYS A 97 -1.95 4.11 -5.25
N MET A 98 -2.45 5.33 -5.37
CA MET A 98 -1.85 6.53 -4.77
C MET A 98 -2.81 7.08 -3.73
N ILE A 99 -2.37 7.07 -2.47
CA ILE A 99 -3.11 7.60 -1.34
C ILE A 99 -2.71 9.07 -1.19
N LEU A 100 -3.67 9.98 -1.35
CA LEU A 100 -3.46 11.42 -1.29
C LEU A 100 -3.97 11.92 0.07
N LYS A 101 -3.05 12.28 0.96
CA LYS A 101 -3.36 12.83 2.29
C LYS A 101 -3.12 14.33 2.31
N ASP A 102 -4.19 15.09 2.04
CA ASP A 102 -4.12 16.54 2.07
C ASP A 102 -3.85 17.05 3.50
N ALA A 103 -2.92 18.01 3.61
CA ALA A 103 -2.47 18.53 4.88
C ALA A 103 -3.64 19.10 5.69
N ARG A 104 -3.85 18.58 6.91
CA ARG A 104 -4.86 19.01 7.89
C ARG A 104 -6.33 18.76 7.52
N VAL A 105 -6.62 18.19 6.35
CA VAL A 105 -8.01 17.98 5.87
C VAL A 105 -8.31 16.51 5.54
N GLY A 106 -7.35 15.60 5.75
CA GLY A 106 -7.49 14.17 5.47
C GLY A 106 -8.06 13.35 6.62
N GLY A 107 -8.86 12.33 6.27
CA GLY A 107 -9.34 11.29 7.18
C GLY A 107 -8.35 10.14 7.39
N ALA A 108 -8.71 9.23 8.28
CA ALA A 108 -7.98 7.98 8.46
C ALA A 108 -8.55 6.88 7.55
N TRP A 109 -7.68 5.98 7.07
CA TRP A 109 -8.16 4.70 6.54
C TRP A 109 -8.59 3.84 7.73
N ALA A 110 -9.79 3.26 7.66
CA ALA A 110 -10.23 2.28 8.65
C ALA A 110 -9.24 1.11 8.72
N TRP A 111 -9.12 0.48 9.89
CA TRP A 111 -8.35 -0.77 10.02
C TRP A 111 -8.87 -1.79 9.01
N HIS A 112 -7.99 -2.39 8.22
CA HIS A 112 -8.36 -3.36 7.20
C HIS A 112 -7.22 -4.34 6.91
N GLN A 113 -7.58 -5.42 6.21
CA GLN A 113 -6.65 -6.31 5.52
C GLN A 113 -6.85 -6.13 4.02
N ASP A 114 -5.80 -5.84 3.26
CA ASP A 114 -5.90 -5.68 1.80
C ASP A 114 -6.56 -6.92 1.14
N TYR A 115 -6.24 -8.13 1.61
CA TYR A 115 -6.81 -9.38 1.10
C TYR A 115 -8.34 -9.48 1.24
N GLY A 116 -8.96 -8.75 2.17
CA GLY A 116 -10.42 -8.71 2.27
C GLY A 116 -11.08 -8.16 1.01
N TYR A 117 -10.48 -7.14 0.38
CA TYR A 117 -10.93 -6.62 -0.92
C TYR A 117 -10.58 -7.59 -2.06
N TRP A 118 -9.35 -8.11 -2.07
CA TRP A 118 -8.88 -8.98 -3.15
C TRP A 118 -9.65 -10.30 -3.23
N TYR A 119 -10.08 -10.83 -2.08
CA TYR A 119 -10.95 -12.00 -2.03
C TYR A 119 -12.29 -11.76 -2.75
N GLN A 120 -12.85 -10.55 -2.63
CA GLN A 120 -14.06 -10.18 -3.37
C GLN A 120 -13.82 -10.08 -4.89
N ASN A 121 -12.57 -9.89 -5.31
CA ASN A 121 -12.16 -9.89 -6.71
C ASN A 121 -11.78 -11.29 -7.23
N GLY A 122 -12.07 -12.36 -6.48
CA GLY A 122 -11.84 -13.74 -6.89
C GLY A 122 -10.44 -14.30 -6.56
N VAL A 123 -9.63 -13.57 -5.78
CA VAL A 123 -8.35 -14.05 -5.30
C VAL A 123 -8.57 -15.01 -4.13
N LEU A 124 -8.30 -16.31 -4.34
CA LEU A 124 -8.62 -17.36 -3.36
C LEU A 124 -7.53 -17.62 -2.31
N PHE A 125 -6.30 -17.19 -2.59
CA PHE A 125 -5.16 -17.33 -1.69
C PHE A 125 -4.50 -15.97 -1.47
N PRO A 126 -4.08 -15.64 -0.24
CA PRO A 126 -3.47 -14.36 0.10
C PRO A 126 -1.99 -14.27 -0.33
N ASP A 127 -1.63 -14.84 -1.48
CA ASP A 127 -0.27 -14.89 -2.01
C ASP A 127 0.08 -13.60 -2.78
N LEU A 128 -0.09 -12.46 -2.09
CA LEU A 128 0.11 -11.12 -2.62
C LEU A 128 0.91 -10.28 -1.63
N CYS A 129 1.70 -9.34 -2.16
CA CYS A 129 2.50 -8.42 -1.36
C CYS A 129 2.22 -6.98 -1.81
N SER A 130 1.87 -6.13 -0.84
CA SER A 130 1.78 -4.68 -1.04
C SER A 130 3.16 -4.04 -0.81
N VAL A 131 3.65 -3.27 -1.79
CA VAL A 131 4.88 -2.46 -1.66
C VAL A 131 4.48 -1.00 -1.52
N MET A 132 4.58 -0.45 -0.30
CA MET A 132 4.36 0.97 -0.05
C MET A 132 5.65 1.76 -0.26
N ILE A 133 5.65 2.69 -1.21
CA ILE A 133 6.76 3.63 -1.45
C ILE A 133 6.36 4.97 -0.85
N ALA A 134 7.16 5.45 0.11
CA ALA A 134 6.97 6.78 0.68
C ALA A 134 7.40 7.84 -0.35
N VAL A 135 6.42 8.52 -0.95
CA VAL A 135 6.63 9.60 -1.93
C VAL A 135 7.10 10.87 -1.22
N ASP A 136 6.55 11.11 -0.04
CA ASP A 136 6.97 12.13 0.92
C ASP A 136 7.41 11.48 2.25
N GLN A 137 7.83 12.30 3.20
CA GLN A 137 8.24 11.80 4.51
C GLN A 137 7.02 11.29 5.29
N ALA A 138 6.92 9.99 5.56
CA ALA A 138 5.86 9.43 6.38
C ALA A 138 6.18 9.53 7.89
N THR A 139 5.51 10.44 8.60
CA THR A 139 5.64 10.67 10.05
C THR A 139 4.33 10.39 10.79
N LEU A 140 4.36 10.35 12.12
CA LEU A 140 3.14 10.17 12.91
C LEU A 140 2.19 11.36 12.70
N GLU A 141 2.74 12.56 12.58
CA GLU A 141 2.00 13.82 12.45
C GLU A 141 1.26 13.96 11.11
N ASN A 142 1.77 13.35 10.03
CA ASN A 142 1.08 13.31 8.73
C ASN A 142 0.37 11.97 8.44
N GLY A 143 0.23 11.12 9.46
CA GLY A 143 -0.55 9.89 9.39
C GLY A 143 0.16 8.78 8.62
N CYS A 144 1.40 8.45 8.98
CA CYS A 144 2.10 7.29 8.46
C CYS A 144 1.31 5.98 8.65
N LEU A 145 1.67 4.96 7.86
CA LEU A 145 1.06 3.65 7.95
C LEU A 145 1.27 3.04 9.34
N GLN A 146 0.19 2.49 9.89
CA GLN A 146 0.21 1.67 11.09
C GLN A 146 -0.05 0.21 10.71
N VAL A 147 0.71 -0.71 11.31
CA VAL A 147 0.58 -2.15 11.07
C VAL A 147 0.56 -2.87 12.41
N LEU A 148 -0.38 -3.78 12.59
CA LEU A 148 -0.40 -4.70 13.73
C LEU A 148 0.54 -5.87 13.43
N LYS A 149 1.68 -5.88 14.13
CA LYS A 149 2.74 -6.89 13.97
C LYS A 149 2.20 -8.31 14.12
N GLY A 150 2.42 -9.15 13.10
CA GLY A 150 2.03 -10.56 13.08
C GLY A 150 0.55 -10.83 12.78
N SER A 151 -0.25 -9.78 12.53
CA SER A 151 -1.69 -9.92 12.26
C SER A 151 -2.01 -10.67 10.97
N HIS A 152 -1.06 -10.77 10.03
CA HIS A 152 -1.20 -11.59 8.81
C HIS A 152 -1.42 -13.09 9.09
N LYS A 153 -1.07 -13.56 10.29
CA LYS A 153 -1.29 -14.95 10.73
C LYS A 153 -2.71 -15.24 11.20
N MET A 154 -3.55 -14.21 11.38
CA MET A 154 -4.89 -14.34 11.95
C MET A 154 -5.95 -14.77 10.92
N GLY A 155 -5.54 -15.15 9.70
CA GLY A 155 -6.44 -15.48 8.60
C GLY A 155 -7.21 -14.25 8.11
N ARG A 156 -8.22 -14.49 7.26
CA ARG A 156 -9.06 -13.42 6.69
C ARG A 156 -10.13 -12.98 7.68
N ILE A 157 -10.13 -11.70 8.03
CA ILE A 157 -11.20 -11.03 8.76
C ILE A 157 -12.23 -10.53 7.74
N ASN A 158 -13.52 -10.63 8.09
CA ASN A 158 -14.58 -10.11 7.23
C ASN A 158 -14.49 -8.59 7.13
N HIS A 159 -14.74 -8.07 5.93
CA HIS A 159 -14.88 -6.64 5.72
C HIS A 159 -16.34 -6.22 5.88
N VAL A 160 -16.56 -5.17 6.68
CA VAL A 160 -17.86 -4.54 6.91
C VAL A 160 -17.73 -3.05 6.58
N LEU A 161 -18.84 -2.40 6.20
CA LEU A 161 -18.82 -0.97 5.90
C LEU A 161 -18.77 -0.15 7.20
N SER A 162 -17.84 0.79 7.26
CA SER A 162 -17.75 1.85 8.26
C SER A 162 -17.70 3.19 7.51
N GLY A 163 -18.84 3.89 7.46
CA GLY A 163 -19.01 4.98 6.49
C GLY A 163 -19.03 4.41 5.06
N GLU A 164 -18.22 4.99 4.16
CA GLU A 164 -18.06 4.50 2.78
C GLU A 164 -16.87 3.53 2.63
N GLN A 165 -16.07 3.34 3.68
CA GLN A 165 -14.91 2.45 3.65
C GLN A 165 -15.32 1.06 4.11
N ALA A 166 -14.97 0.02 3.33
CA ALA A 166 -15.03 -1.34 3.83
C ALA A 166 -13.77 -1.60 4.67
N GLY A 167 -13.94 -1.87 5.97
CA GLY A 167 -12.85 -2.13 6.91
C GLY A 167 -13.00 -3.49 7.58
N ALA A 168 -11.98 -3.93 8.31
CA ALA A 168 -12.07 -5.13 9.14
C ALA A 168 -13.18 -4.98 10.20
N ASP A 169 -13.91 -6.07 10.44
CA ASP A 169 -14.90 -6.17 11.52
C ASP A 169 -14.29 -5.74 12.86
N LEU A 170 -14.83 -4.66 13.45
CA LEU A 170 -14.28 -4.02 14.64
C LEU A 170 -14.33 -4.94 15.87
N GLU A 171 -15.30 -5.86 15.96
CA GLU A 171 -15.32 -6.87 17.05
C GLU A 171 -14.10 -7.80 17.02
N ARG A 172 -13.37 -7.84 15.89
CA ARG A 172 -12.13 -8.61 15.74
C ARG A 172 -10.87 -7.77 15.89
N VAL A 173 -11.01 -6.45 15.91
CA VAL A 173 -9.91 -5.49 16.03
C VAL A 173 -9.75 -4.99 17.47
N GLU A 174 -10.86 -4.87 18.22
CA GLU A 174 -10.90 -4.53 19.65
C GLU A 174 -10.58 -5.72 20.57
#